data_AF-T1BVA8-F1
#
_entry.id   AF-T1BVA8-F1
#
_cell.length_a   1.000
_cell.length_b   1.000
_cell.length_c   1.000
_cell.angle_alpha   90.00
_cell.angle_beta   90.00
_cell.angle_gamma   90.00
#
_symmetry.space_group_name_H-M   'P 1'
#
loop_
_entity.id
_entity.type
_entity.pdbx_description
1 polymer ?
#
loop_
_entity_poly.entity_id
_entity_poly.type
_entity_poly.pdbx_seq_one_letter_code
_entity_poly.pdbx_strand_id
1 'polypeptide(L)'
;VALDGTKVQANASKHQAMSYGRMRTIEATLTAEVRGWLATAECQDAGEGHRFHETTGEELPAWVTHKQVRLEKIQAARAALEAEAASAQTGTERSDDDPSPPPTHADGTLQDTAQRNFTDPDSRILKTHDGFVQGYNAQIAVDADHQIIVAHHLNAQGADVRQLPGMLHRIQANTGRQARELSADAGYCSEENLKALRHHRIRG
;
A
#
# COMPACT_ATOMS: atom_id res chain seq x y z
N VAL A 1 7.40 28.08 -11.42
CA VAL A 1 6.64 26.82 -11.16
C VAL A 1 6.19 26.84 -9.71
N ALA A 2 4.91 26.55 -9.46
CA ALA A 2 4.39 26.31 -8.12
C ALA A 2 4.28 24.80 -7.89
N LEU A 3 4.76 24.31 -6.75
CA LEU A 3 4.67 22.91 -6.34
C LEU A 3 3.80 22.81 -5.09
N ASP A 4 2.79 21.94 -5.15
CA ASP A 4 1.93 21.66 -4.00
C ASP A 4 1.58 20.16 -3.92
N GLY A 5 1.28 19.73 -2.69
CA GLY A 5 0.92 18.36 -2.35
C GLY A 5 -0.54 18.27 -1.94
N THR A 6 -1.26 17.26 -2.41
CA THR A 6 -2.65 17.01 -2.03
C THR A 6 -2.90 15.54 -1.76
N LYS A 7 -3.75 15.25 -0.77
CA LYS A 7 -4.09 13.87 -0.42
C LYS A 7 -5.33 13.45 -1.21
N VAL A 8 -5.20 12.38 -1.98
CA VAL A 8 -6.26 11.82 -2.83
C VAL A 8 -6.72 10.50 -2.25
N GLN A 9 -8.03 10.31 -2.15
CA GLN A 9 -8.62 9.07 -1.65
C GLN A 9 -8.34 7.92 -2.64
N ALA A 10 -7.94 6.77 -2.11
CA ALA A 10 -7.90 5.54 -2.87
C ALA A 10 -9.31 4.97 -3.05
N ASN A 11 -9.49 4.06 -4.00
CA ASN A 11 -10.69 3.21 -4.06
C ASN A 11 -10.64 2.11 -2.98
N ALA A 12 -10.38 2.51 -1.73
CA ALA A 12 -10.24 1.63 -0.60
C ALA A 12 -10.69 2.31 0.69
N SER A 13 -11.26 1.52 1.58
CA SER A 13 -11.69 1.98 2.90
C SER A 13 -10.66 1.62 3.95
N LYS A 14 -10.47 2.50 4.94
CA LYS A 14 -9.67 2.20 6.16
C LYS A 14 -10.17 0.96 6.92
N HIS A 15 -11.43 0.58 6.73
CA HIS A 15 -12.02 -0.62 7.35
C HIS A 15 -11.68 -1.92 6.60
N GLN A 16 -11.16 -1.82 5.38
CA GLN A 16 -10.64 -2.94 4.60
C GLN A 16 -9.14 -3.15 4.82
N ALA A 17 -8.52 -2.37 5.72
CA ALA A 17 -7.19 -2.64 6.23
C ALA A 17 -7.26 -3.62 7.40
N MET A 18 -6.34 -4.57 7.44
CA MET A 18 -6.17 -5.48 8.56
C MET A 18 -4.73 -5.44 9.03
N SER A 19 -4.55 -5.51 10.35
CA SER A 19 -3.23 -5.55 10.96
C SER A 19 -2.65 -6.96 10.93
N TYR A 20 -1.33 -7.06 10.90
CA TYR A 20 -0.58 -8.30 10.80
C TYR A 20 -0.90 -9.26 11.96
N GLY A 21 -0.96 -8.75 13.19
CA GLY A 21 -1.35 -9.56 14.36
C GLY A 21 -2.76 -10.14 14.20
N ARG A 22 -3.71 -9.34 13.68
CA ARG A 22 -5.07 -9.82 13.41
C ARG A 22 -5.13 -10.82 12.27
N MET A 23 -4.33 -10.63 11.21
CA MET A 23 -4.22 -11.59 10.11
C MET A 23 -3.80 -12.95 10.64
N ARG A 24 -2.77 -13.03 11.49
CA ARG A 24 -2.30 -14.29 12.09
C ARG A 24 -3.38 -15.01 12.89
N THR A 25 -4.13 -14.29 13.72
CA THR A 25 -5.22 -14.89 14.50
C THR A 25 -6.33 -15.43 13.62
N ILE A 26 -6.79 -14.62 12.65
CA ILE A 26 -7.90 -15.01 11.76
C ILE A 26 -7.48 -16.15 10.83
N GLU A 27 -6.25 -16.12 10.31
CA GLU A 27 -5.70 -17.20 9.50
C GLU A 27 -5.72 -18.53 10.26
N ALA A 28 -5.26 -18.53 11.52
CA ALA A 28 -5.27 -19.73 12.36
C ALA A 28 -6.70 -20.25 12.60
N THR A 29 -7.64 -19.36 12.92
CA THR A 29 -9.06 -19.74 13.11
C THR A 29 -9.68 -20.30 11.83
N LEU A 30 -9.56 -19.60 10.70
CA LEU A 30 -10.14 -20.03 9.43
C LEU A 30 -9.52 -21.35 8.94
N THR A 31 -8.22 -21.53 9.13
CA THR A 31 -7.53 -22.78 8.78
C THR A 31 -8.07 -23.95 9.61
N ALA A 32 -8.28 -23.76 10.92
CA ALA A 32 -8.84 -24.79 11.78
C ALA A 32 -10.30 -25.14 11.40
N GLU A 33 -11.12 -24.13 11.09
CA GLU A 33 -12.48 -24.32 10.62
C GLU A 33 -12.53 -25.11 9.30
N VAL A 34 -11.76 -24.68 8.29
CA VAL A 34 -11.70 -25.34 6.98
C VAL A 34 -11.23 -26.79 7.12
N ARG A 35 -10.20 -27.04 7.94
CA ARG A 35 -9.73 -28.40 8.21
C ARG A 35 -10.80 -29.25 8.89
N GLY A 36 -11.52 -28.69 9.87
CA GLY A 36 -12.61 -29.39 10.55
C GLY A 36 -13.72 -29.82 9.60
N TRP A 37 -14.07 -28.98 8.62
CA TRP A 37 -15.06 -29.34 7.60
C TRP A 37 -14.58 -30.43 6.65
N LEU A 38 -13.34 -30.33 6.17
CA LEU A 38 -12.76 -31.36 5.29
C LEU A 38 -12.72 -32.73 5.99
N ALA A 39 -12.30 -32.77 7.27
CA ALA A 39 -12.30 -34.00 8.04
C ALA A 39 -13.72 -34.56 8.28
N THR A 40 -14.72 -33.69 8.46
CA THR A 40 -16.12 -34.11 8.61
C THR A 40 -16.65 -34.72 7.31
N ALA A 41 -16.35 -34.10 6.17
CA ALA A 41 -16.73 -34.60 4.85
C ALA A 41 -16.07 -35.97 4.57
N GLU A 42 -14.76 -36.11 4.80
CA GLU A 42 -14.05 -37.39 4.64
C GLU A 42 -14.63 -38.51 5.52
N CYS A 43 -15.02 -38.18 6.76
CA CYS A 43 -15.65 -39.14 7.67
C CYS A 43 -17.05 -39.57 7.19
N GLN A 44 -17.82 -38.63 6.63
CA GLN A 44 -19.13 -38.94 6.03
C GLN A 44 -18.96 -39.84 4.80
N ASP A 45 -18.03 -39.51 3.90
CA ASP A 45 -17.74 -40.32 2.71
C ASP A 45 -17.29 -41.75 3.08
N ALA A 46 -16.45 -41.89 4.10
CA ALA A 46 -16.01 -43.19 4.60
C ALA A 46 -17.14 -44.00 5.27
N GLY A 47 -18.09 -43.32 5.93
CA GLY A 47 -19.26 -43.94 6.56
C GLY A 47 -20.40 -44.29 5.58
N GLU A 48 -20.47 -43.60 4.44
CA GLU A 48 -21.51 -43.75 3.41
C GLU A 48 -21.18 -44.75 2.31
N GLY A 49 -20.11 -45.56 2.47
CA GLY A 49 -19.63 -46.54 1.48
C GLY A 49 -20.60 -47.62 1.00
N HIS A 50 -21.93 -47.50 1.18
CA HIS A 50 -22.89 -48.47 0.65
C HIS A 50 -24.35 -48.00 0.42
N ARG A 51 -24.72 -46.71 0.37
CA ARG A 51 -26.17 -46.38 0.30
C ARG A 51 -26.75 -45.42 -0.74
N PHE A 52 -26.04 -44.48 -1.35
CA PHE A 52 -26.67 -43.63 -2.38
C PHE A 52 -25.68 -43.20 -3.48
N HIS A 53 -25.97 -43.60 -4.72
CA HIS A 53 -25.36 -43.07 -5.94
C HIS A 53 -26.46 -42.39 -6.74
N GLU A 54 -26.80 -41.13 -6.47
CA GLU A 54 -27.58 -40.34 -7.43
C GLU A 54 -27.64 -38.83 -7.08
N THR A 55 -26.53 -38.22 -6.66
CA THR A 55 -26.31 -36.79 -6.91
C THR A 55 -24.85 -36.44 -6.68
N THR A 56 -24.16 -35.98 -7.72
CA THR A 56 -22.75 -35.58 -7.71
C THR A 56 -22.59 -34.19 -7.07
N GLY A 57 -23.14 -33.99 -5.85
CA GLY A 57 -23.14 -32.73 -5.11
C GLY A 57 -21.74 -32.25 -4.66
N GLU A 58 -20.78 -32.24 -5.59
CA GLU A 58 -19.38 -31.87 -5.43
C GLU A 58 -19.18 -30.35 -5.25
N GLU A 59 -20.25 -29.57 -5.38
CA GLU A 59 -20.20 -28.13 -5.14
C GLU A 59 -20.19 -27.84 -3.63
N LEU A 60 -19.05 -27.35 -3.13
CA LEU A 60 -18.95 -26.84 -1.77
C LEU A 60 -20.01 -25.75 -1.53
N PRO A 61 -20.71 -25.78 -0.39
CA PRO A 61 -21.65 -24.72 -0.05
C PRO A 61 -20.98 -23.34 -0.16
N ALA A 62 -21.67 -22.35 -0.72
CA ALA A 62 -21.10 -21.03 -1.00
C ALA A 62 -20.38 -20.39 0.21
N TRP A 63 -20.87 -20.62 1.42
CA TRP A 63 -20.25 -20.13 2.65
C TRP A 63 -18.87 -20.74 2.96
N VAL A 64 -18.61 -21.99 2.55
CA VAL A 64 -17.29 -22.65 2.67
C VAL A 64 -16.32 -22.04 1.68
N THR A 65 -16.72 -21.94 0.41
CA THR A 65 -15.93 -21.32 -0.66
C THR A 65 -15.55 -19.88 -0.30
N HIS A 66 -16.50 -19.11 0.27
CA HIS A 66 -16.21 -17.75 0.74
C HIS A 66 -15.15 -17.70 1.86
N LYS A 67 -15.12 -18.71 2.75
CA LYS A 67 -14.12 -18.78 3.82
C LYS A 67 -12.75 -19.22 3.33
N GLN A 68 -12.69 -20.13 2.35
CA GLN A 68 -11.45 -20.51 1.67
C GLN A 68 -10.85 -19.29 0.93
N VAL A 69 -11.66 -18.60 0.10
CA VAL A 69 -11.22 -17.37 -0.59
C VAL A 69 -10.77 -16.30 0.40
N ARG A 70 -11.45 -16.16 1.55
CA ARG A 70 -11.04 -15.23 2.60
C ARG A 70 -9.70 -15.62 3.23
N LEU A 71 -9.49 -16.91 3.50
CA LEU A 71 -8.24 -17.43 4.04
C LEU A 71 -7.08 -17.16 3.08
N GLU A 72 -7.25 -17.48 1.80
CA GLU A 72 -6.26 -17.23 0.74
C GLU A 72 -5.91 -15.73 0.66
N LYS A 73 -6.90 -14.85 0.69
CA LYS A 73 -6.65 -13.39 0.69
C LYS A 73 -5.85 -12.92 1.90
N ILE A 74 -6.13 -13.48 3.08
CA ILE A 74 -5.39 -13.13 4.31
C ILE A 74 -3.95 -13.64 4.22
N GLN A 75 -3.75 -14.88 3.75
CA GLN A 75 -2.43 -15.46 3.54
C GLN A 75 -1.60 -14.67 2.54
N ALA A 76 -2.18 -14.32 1.39
CA ALA A 76 -1.51 -13.51 0.38
C ALA A 76 -1.14 -12.12 0.91
N ALA A 77 -2.04 -11.46 1.64
CA ALA A 77 -1.77 -10.15 2.23
C ALA A 77 -0.66 -10.21 3.29
N ARG A 78 -0.62 -11.29 4.09
CA ARG A 78 0.41 -11.53 5.10
C ARG A 78 1.77 -11.78 4.45
N ALA A 79 1.84 -12.69 3.49
CA ALA A 79 3.07 -13.01 2.76
C ALA A 79 3.63 -11.76 2.05
N ALA A 80 2.76 -10.91 1.49
CA ALA A 80 3.18 -9.65 0.87
C ALA A 80 3.81 -8.68 1.88
N LEU A 81 3.25 -8.55 3.10
CA LEU A 81 3.87 -7.74 4.15
C LEU A 81 5.23 -8.28 4.59
N GLU A 82 5.34 -9.61 4.72
CA GLU A 82 6.61 -10.28 5.08
C GLU A 82 7.68 -10.06 4.00
N ALA A 83 7.30 -10.17 2.72
CA ALA A 83 8.19 -9.88 1.59
C ALA A 83 8.62 -8.40 1.53
N GLU A 84 7.69 -7.47 1.75
CA GLU A 84 7.99 -6.02 1.80
C GLU A 84 8.97 -5.71 2.93
N ALA A 85 8.76 -6.29 4.12
CA ALA A 85 9.67 -6.17 5.26
C ALA A 85 11.06 -6.77 4.98
N ALA A 86 11.12 -7.95 4.35
CA ALA A 86 12.38 -8.60 4.00
C ALA A 86 13.19 -7.78 2.98
N SER A 87 12.51 -7.27 1.94
CA SER A 87 13.14 -6.45 0.89
C SER A 87 13.73 -5.14 1.45
N ALA A 88 13.06 -4.55 2.46
CA ALA A 88 13.54 -3.37 3.15
C ALA A 88 14.81 -3.63 4.00
N GLN A 89 14.99 -4.87 4.50
CA GLN A 89 16.15 -5.26 5.30
C GLN A 89 17.36 -5.63 4.45
N THR A 90 17.14 -6.24 3.28
CA THR A 90 18.22 -6.64 2.37
C THR A 90 18.94 -5.47 1.69
N GLY A 91 18.52 -4.23 1.94
CA GLY A 91 19.20 -3.03 1.46
C GLY A 91 19.18 -2.90 -0.06
N THR A 92 18.20 -3.52 -0.73
CA THR A 92 17.92 -3.22 -2.14
C THR A 92 17.76 -1.72 -2.28
N GLU A 93 18.45 -1.11 -3.24
CA GLU A 93 18.35 0.32 -3.51
C GLU A 93 16.87 0.67 -3.74
N ARG A 94 16.26 1.29 -2.73
CA ARG A 94 14.90 1.77 -2.80
C ARG A 94 14.93 3.14 -3.45
N SER A 95 14.11 3.30 -4.47
CA SER A 95 13.79 4.60 -5.03
C SER A 95 12.95 5.41 -4.04
N ASP A 96 12.97 6.73 -4.15
CA ASP A 96 12.05 7.60 -3.40
C ASP A 96 10.56 7.35 -3.76
N ASP A 97 10.31 6.73 -4.92
CA ASP A 97 8.98 6.30 -5.37
C ASP A 97 8.49 5.05 -4.61
N ASP A 98 9.38 4.30 -3.96
CA ASP A 98 8.99 3.05 -3.30
C ASP A 98 8.16 3.30 -2.02
N PRO A 99 7.10 2.49 -1.78
CA PRO A 99 6.28 2.60 -0.57
C PRO A 99 7.13 2.53 0.69
N SER A 100 6.77 3.31 1.73
CA SER A 100 7.44 3.18 3.03
C SER A 100 7.35 1.74 3.51
N PRO A 101 8.46 1.21 4.06
CA PRO A 101 8.46 -0.16 4.53
C PRO A 101 7.43 -0.31 5.65
N PRO A 102 6.84 -1.50 5.81
CA PRO A 102 5.93 -1.78 6.91
C PRO A 102 6.68 -1.63 8.24
N PRO A 103 5.98 -1.28 9.34
CA PRO A 103 6.63 -1.12 10.63
C PRO A 103 7.17 -2.46 11.12
N THR A 104 8.48 -2.50 11.38
CA THR A 104 9.21 -3.65 11.94
C THR A 104 9.76 -3.34 13.32
N HIS A 105 10.01 -4.38 14.11
CA HIS A 105 10.79 -4.32 15.34
C HIS A 105 12.28 -4.20 15.01
N ALA A 106 13.09 -3.88 16.03
CA ALA A 106 14.53 -3.71 15.89
C ALA A 106 15.26 -5.00 15.45
N ASP A 107 14.65 -6.16 15.68
CA ASP A 107 15.14 -7.47 15.26
C ASP A 107 14.76 -7.85 13.82
N GLY A 108 14.07 -6.95 13.10
CA GLY A 108 13.60 -7.16 11.73
C GLY A 108 12.26 -7.89 11.61
N THR A 109 11.62 -8.26 12.71
CA THR A 109 10.29 -8.88 12.65
C THR A 109 9.19 -7.85 12.40
N LEU A 110 8.11 -8.23 11.71
CA LEU A 110 6.96 -7.34 11.51
C LEU A 110 6.27 -7.02 12.84
N GLN A 111 5.91 -5.76 13.04
CA GLN A 111 5.07 -5.38 14.17
C GLN A 111 3.64 -5.84 13.94
N ASP A 112 2.93 -6.21 15.01
CA ASP A 112 1.52 -6.59 14.93
C ASP A 112 0.61 -5.46 14.41
N THR A 113 1.08 -4.22 14.52
CA THR A 113 0.44 -2.99 14.02
C THR A 113 0.65 -2.76 12.53
N ALA A 114 1.55 -3.48 11.86
CA ALA A 114 1.72 -3.39 10.41
C ALA A 114 0.41 -3.73 9.71
N GLN A 115 -0.03 -2.91 8.75
CA GLN A 115 -1.34 -3.10 8.10
C GLN A 115 -1.20 -3.15 6.60
N ARG A 116 -2.10 -3.92 5.97
CA ARG A 116 -2.29 -3.92 4.51
C ARG A 116 -3.78 -3.86 4.21
N ASN A 117 -4.13 -3.13 3.16
CA ASN A 117 -5.50 -3.06 2.68
C ASN A 117 -5.79 -4.19 1.68
N PHE A 118 -6.96 -4.80 1.78
CA PHE A 118 -7.34 -5.90 0.89
C PHE A 118 -7.88 -5.45 -0.47
N THR A 119 -8.34 -4.19 -0.59
CA THR A 119 -8.90 -3.65 -1.83
C THR A 119 -7.84 -2.90 -2.63
N ASP A 120 -7.05 -2.07 -1.96
CA ASP A 120 -5.93 -1.34 -2.57
C ASP A 120 -4.66 -1.51 -1.72
N PRO A 121 -3.83 -2.53 -2.00
CA PRO A 121 -2.68 -2.88 -1.16
C PRO A 121 -1.57 -1.82 -1.07
N ASP A 122 -1.49 -0.92 -2.04
CA ASP A 122 -0.45 0.11 -2.13
C ASP A 122 -0.88 1.41 -1.44
N SER A 123 -2.18 1.59 -1.24
CA SER A 123 -2.70 2.71 -0.45
C SER A 123 -2.24 2.64 1.00
N ARG A 124 -2.07 3.81 1.62
CA ARG A 124 -1.71 3.94 3.04
C ARG A 124 -2.68 4.86 3.75
N ILE A 125 -2.71 4.77 5.09
CA ILE A 125 -3.46 5.71 5.92
C ILE A 125 -2.63 6.99 6.00
N LEU A 126 -3.16 8.06 5.41
CA LEU A 126 -2.53 9.37 5.37
C LEU A 126 -3.25 10.32 6.32
N LYS A 127 -2.47 11.16 7.02
CA LYS A 127 -3.00 12.22 7.85
C LYS A 127 -3.39 13.41 6.96
N THR A 128 -4.60 13.90 7.16
CA THR A 128 -5.11 15.16 6.58
C THR A 128 -5.49 16.13 7.70
N HIS A 129 -5.87 17.34 7.34
CA HIS A 129 -6.32 18.34 8.32
C HIS A 129 -7.59 17.88 9.09
N ASP A 130 -8.48 17.16 8.40
CA ASP A 130 -9.75 16.63 8.96
C ASP A 130 -9.61 15.24 9.61
N GLY A 131 -8.39 14.69 9.70
CA GLY A 131 -8.15 13.38 10.31
C GLY A 131 -7.32 12.46 9.45
N PHE A 132 -7.89 11.33 9.04
CA PHE A 132 -7.17 10.27 8.33
C PHE A 132 -7.97 9.72 7.15
N VAL A 133 -7.28 9.52 6.03
CA VAL A 133 -7.83 8.99 4.77
C VAL A 133 -6.98 7.81 4.32
N GLN A 134 -7.62 6.77 3.79
CA GLN A 134 -6.93 5.73 3.03
C GLN A 134 -6.68 6.27 1.61
N GLY A 135 -5.44 6.48 1.23
CA GLY A 135 -5.16 7.16 -0.03
C GLY A 135 -3.69 7.29 -0.39
N TYR A 136 -3.46 8.25 -1.27
CA TYR A 136 -2.17 8.60 -1.85
C TYR A 136 -1.91 10.09 -1.67
N ASN A 137 -0.64 10.43 -1.65
CA ASN A 137 -0.13 11.77 -1.73
C ASN A 137 0.20 12.10 -3.18
N ALA A 138 -0.57 12.98 -3.78
CA ALA A 138 -0.35 13.51 -5.11
C ALA A 138 0.48 14.79 -5.02
N GLN A 139 1.49 14.90 -5.89
CA GLN A 139 2.36 16.05 -6.03
C GLN A 139 2.09 16.68 -7.39
N ILE A 140 1.89 17.99 -7.45
CA ILE A 140 1.52 18.68 -8.68
C ILE A 140 2.40 19.91 -8.84
N ALA A 141 3.08 20.00 -9.98
CA ALA A 141 3.85 21.16 -10.38
C ALA A 141 3.14 21.90 -11.52
N VAL A 142 2.86 23.19 -11.31
CA VAL A 142 2.12 24.04 -12.24
C VAL A 142 3.02 25.18 -12.72
N ASP A 143 3.00 25.45 -14.02
CA ASP A 143 3.63 26.66 -14.57
C ASP A 143 2.82 27.90 -14.20
N ALA A 144 3.48 28.89 -13.61
CA ALA A 144 2.80 30.07 -13.07
C ALA A 144 2.30 31.01 -14.18
N ASP A 145 3.01 31.08 -15.31
CA ASP A 145 2.68 32.00 -16.41
C ASP A 145 1.52 31.46 -17.26
N HIS A 146 1.50 30.14 -17.51
CA HIS A 146 0.55 29.51 -18.43
C HIS A 146 -0.54 28.71 -17.73
N GLN A 147 -0.46 28.51 -16.42
CA GLN A 147 -1.45 27.76 -15.61
C GLN A 147 -1.65 26.31 -16.09
N ILE A 148 -0.58 25.69 -16.59
CA ILE A 148 -0.57 24.30 -17.05
C ILE A 148 0.20 23.41 -16.07
N ILE A 149 -0.26 22.17 -15.89
CA ILE A 149 0.46 21.16 -15.13
C ILE A 149 1.67 20.71 -15.96
N VAL A 150 2.87 20.89 -15.41
CA VAL A 150 4.14 20.53 -16.08
C VAL A 150 4.73 19.22 -15.54
N ALA A 151 4.39 18.84 -14.31
CA ALA A 151 4.72 17.54 -13.76
C ALA A 151 3.71 17.13 -12.67
N HIS A 152 3.56 15.84 -12.49
CA HIS A 152 2.81 15.27 -11.37
C HIS A 152 3.49 14.00 -10.87
N HIS A 153 3.16 13.60 -9.66
CA HIS A 153 3.58 12.32 -9.10
C HIS A 153 2.56 11.84 -8.06
N LEU A 154 2.45 10.53 -7.86
CA LEU A 154 1.54 9.91 -6.91
C LEU A 154 2.32 8.85 -6.12
N ASN A 155 2.30 8.96 -4.79
CA ASN A 155 2.91 7.97 -3.91
C ASN A 155 2.10 7.81 -2.62
N ALA A 156 2.53 6.92 -1.74
CA ALA A 156 1.87 6.68 -0.46
C ALA A 156 2.62 7.30 0.73
N GLN A 157 3.53 8.25 0.48
CA GLN A 157 4.30 8.93 1.53
C GLN A 157 3.47 10.05 2.16
N GLY A 158 3.34 10.05 3.49
CA GLY A 158 2.55 11.07 4.19
C GLY A 158 3.15 12.47 4.12
N ALA A 159 4.48 12.59 4.11
CA ALA A 159 5.19 13.86 4.18
C ALA A 159 5.70 14.33 2.81
N ASP A 160 5.59 15.62 2.57
CA ASP A 160 5.94 16.27 1.30
C ASP A 160 7.43 16.67 1.22
N VAL A 161 8.11 16.73 2.36
CA VAL A 161 9.51 17.20 2.49
C VAL A 161 10.52 16.47 1.59
N ARG A 162 10.27 15.20 1.22
CA ARG A 162 11.18 14.41 0.36
C ARG A 162 10.78 14.41 -1.12
N GLN A 163 9.70 15.11 -1.49
CA GLN A 163 9.10 14.99 -2.82
C GLN A 163 9.71 15.95 -3.85
N LEU A 164 10.33 17.05 -3.39
CA LEU A 164 10.85 18.10 -4.26
C LEU A 164 11.90 17.60 -5.26
N PRO A 165 12.93 16.82 -4.89
CA PRO A 165 13.96 16.38 -5.84
C PRO A 165 13.38 15.53 -6.98
N GLY A 166 12.47 14.60 -6.66
CA GLY A 166 11.77 13.78 -7.66
C GLY A 166 10.93 14.63 -8.61
N MET A 167 10.24 15.65 -8.09
CA MET A 167 9.45 16.58 -8.90
C MET A 167 10.32 17.43 -9.83
N LEU A 168 11.49 17.90 -9.38
CA LEU A 168 12.43 18.62 -10.24
C LEU A 168 12.90 17.78 -11.43
N HIS A 169 13.16 16.49 -11.20
CA HIS A 169 13.52 15.58 -12.29
C HIS A 169 12.37 15.41 -13.28
N ARG A 170 11.13 15.22 -12.80
CA ARG A 170 9.95 15.07 -13.65
C ARG A 170 9.65 16.33 -14.48
N ILE A 171 9.82 17.53 -13.92
CA ILE A 171 9.68 18.79 -14.66
C ILE A 171 10.66 18.83 -15.84
N GLN A 172 11.93 18.51 -15.58
CA GLN A 172 12.97 18.48 -16.61
C GLN A 172 12.71 17.40 -17.67
N ALA A 173 12.26 16.21 -17.27
CA ALA A 173 11.95 15.12 -18.17
C ALA A 173 10.75 15.45 -19.09
N ASN A 174 9.69 16.05 -18.55
CA ASN A 174 8.47 16.35 -19.29
C ASN A 174 8.63 17.53 -20.25
N THR A 175 9.33 18.58 -19.82
CA THR A 175 9.39 19.85 -20.57
C THR A 175 10.71 20.04 -21.33
N GLY A 176 11.70 19.17 -21.09
CA GLY A 176 13.07 19.32 -21.58
C GLY A 176 13.83 20.49 -20.95
N ARG A 177 13.24 21.18 -19.96
CA ARG A 177 13.81 22.37 -19.31
C ARG A 177 13.55 22.34 -17.81
N GLN A 178 14.40 23.03 -17.04
CA GLN A 178 14.20 23.16 -15.60
C GLN A 178 13.44 24.45 -15.26
N ALA A 179 12.69 24.42 -14.16
CA ALA A 179 12.10 25.62 -13.57
C ALA A 179 13.18 26.67 -13.28
N ARG A 180 12.91 27.94 -13.61
CA ARG A 180 13.80 29.06 -13.22
C ARG A 180 13.55 29.49 -11.79
N GLU A 181 12.28 29.50 -11.41
CA GLU A 181 11.81 29.82 -10.07
C GLU A 181 10.83 28.75 -9.62
N LEU A 182 10.93 28.33 -8.36
CA LEU A 182 10.05 27.35 -7.74
C LEU A 182 9.53 27.92 -6.42
N SER A 183 8.21 27.91 -6.26
CA SER A 183 7.54 28.21 -4.99
C SER A 183 6.84 26.96 -4.49
N ALA A 184 6.95 26.68 -3.19
CA ALA A 184 6.33 25.54 -2.53
C ALA A 184 5.94 25.91 -1.10
N ASP A 185 5.09 25.09 -0.47
CA ASP A 185 4.69 25.29 0.93
C ASP A 185 5.85 25.05 1.93
N ALA A 186 5.62 25.38 3.20
CA ALA A 186 6.61 25.19 4.26
C ALA A 186 6.95 23.71 4.52
N GLY A 187 6.08 22.78 4.14
CA GLY A 187 6.29 21.33 4.24
C GLY A 187 7.42 20.81 3.34
N TYR A 188 7.79 21.56 2.29
CA TYR A 188 8.96 21.26 1.44
C TYR A 188 10.26 21.88 1.96
N CYS A 189 10.26 22.66 3.03
CA CYS A 189 11.47 23.33 3.49
C CYS A 189 12.41 22.37 4.22
N SER A 190 13.52 22.01 3.58
CA SER A 190 14.60 21.21 4.17
C SER A 190 15.96 21.62 3.61
N GLU A 191 17.04 21.35 4.35
CA GLU A 191 18.40 21.64 3.89
C GLU A 191 18.72 20.91 2.57
N GLU A 192 18.26 19.67 2.43
CA GLU A 192 18.42 18.86 1.22
C GLU A 192 17.72 19.48 0.02
N ASN A 193 16.47 19.94 0.20
CA ASN A 193 15.72 20.59 -0.88
C ASN A 193 16.35 21.92 -1.29
N LEU A 194 16.81 22.72 -0.33
CA LEU A 194 17.53 23.96 -0.61
C LEU A 194 18.88 23.70 -1.33
N LYS A 195 19.55 22.59 -1.03
CA LYS A 195 20.73 22.14 -1.78
C LYS A 195 20.35 21.71 -3.19
N ALA A 196 19.26 20.97 -3.37
CA ALA A 196 18.77 20.54 -4.69
C ALA A 196 18.41 21.74 -5.58
N LEU A 197 17.66 22.73 -5.06
CA LEU A 197 17.34 23.96 -5.79
C LEU A 197 18.60 24.72 -6.21
N ARG A 198 19.57 24.88 -5.29
CA ARG A 198 20.87 25.53 -5.61
C ARG A 198 21.66 24.76 -6.66
N HIS A 199 21.72 23.44 -6.57
CA HIS A 199 22.42 22.59 -7.54
C HIS A 199 21.84 22.76 -8.95
N HIS A 200 20.51 22.81 -9.06
CA HIS A 200 19.80 23.03 -10.32
C HIS A 200 19.69 24.51 -10.74
N ARG A 201 20.27 25.44 -9.96
CA ARG A 201 20.23 26.90 -10.19
C ARG A 201 18.80 27.47 -10.27
N ILE A 202 17.91 26.92 -9.46
CA ILE A 202 16.52 27.33 -9.35
C ILE A 202 16.41 28.33 -8.19
N ARG A 203 15.75 29.46 -8.41
CA ARG A 203 15.40 30.41 -7.35
C ARG A 203 14.19 29.85 -6.58
N GLY A 204 14.26 29.74 -5.27
CA GLY A 204 13.17 29.29 -4.42
C GLY A 204 13.38 29.67 -2.97
#